data_AF-A0A3P5YZV6-F1
#
_entry.id   AF-A0A3P5YZV6-F1
#
_cell.length_a   1.000
_cell.length_b   1.000
_cell.length_c   1.000
_cell.angle_alpha   90.00
_cell.angle_beta   90.00
_cell.angle_gamma   90.00
#
_symmetry.space_group_name_H-M   'P 1'
#
loop_
_entity.id
_entity.type
_entity.pdbx_description
1 polymer ?
#
loop_
_entity_poly.entity_id
_entity_poly.type
_entity_poly.pdbx_seq_one_letter_code
_entity_poly.pdbx_strand_id
1 'polypeptide(L)'
;MADSEPIREEQQETLHHQMIPSELTHDEFSELTDSITEFHTYQLGPGRCSSLLAQRIQSPPETVWSVVRRFDRPQIYKHFIKRCSVEEGFEMRVGCTRYVDVISGLPANTSRERLDLLDDERRVTGFSITGGEHRLRNYKSVTTVHGFERDGRIWTVVLESYVVDVPEGNTEEDTRLFADTVIKLNLQKLASITEGMSRSSRDGGNPPVM
;
A
#
# COMPACT_ATOMS: atom_id res chain seq x y z
N MET A 1 -1.51 -44.01 25.42
CA MET A 1 -1.88 -42.60 25.25
C MET A 1 -0.58 -41.86 25.02
N ALA A 2 -0.23 -41.61 23.77
CA ALA A 2 0.92 -40.78 23.43
C ALA A 2 0.40 -39.35 23.30
N ASP A 3 0.90 -38.46 24.14
CA ASP A 3 0.67 -37.02 24.06
C ASP A 3 1.29 -36.52 22.75
N SER A 4 0.44 -36.08 21.83
CA SER A 4 0.87 -35.38 20.62
C SER A 4 1.08 -33.92 21.01
N GLU A 5 2.31 -33.51 21.30
CA GLU A 5 2.63 -32.08 21.37
C GLU A 5 2.30 -31.42 20.03
N PRO A 6 1.67 -30.23 20.01
CA PRO A 6 1.40 -29.53 18.76
C PRO A 6 2.74 -29.07 18.19
N ILE A 7 3.08 -29.55 17.00
CA ILE A 7 4.20 -29.06 16.20
C ILE A 7 3.96 -27.56 15.98
N ARG A 8 4.76 -26.71 16.64
CA ARG A 8 4.79 -25.27 16.34
C ARG A 8 5.39 -25.14 14.94
N GLU A 9 4.55 -24.90 13.94
CA GLU A 9 5.03 -24.49 12.62
C GLU A 9 5.85 -23.21 12.79
N GLU A 10 7.13 -23.26 12.41
CA GLU A 10 8.04 -22.11 12.48
C GLU A 10 7.49 -20.98 11.60
N GLN A 11 7.05 -19.89 12.23
CA GLN A 11 6.70 -18.66 11.54
C GLN A 11 8.00 -17.93 11.21
N GLN A 12 8.22 -17.64 9.94
CA GLN A 12 9.40 -16.93 9.47
C GLN A 12 9.03 -15.47 9.17
N GLU A 13 9.88 -14.53 9.56
CA GLU A 13 9.69 -13.13 9.19
C GLU A 13 10.08 -12.87 7.74
N THR A 14 9.37 -11.95 7.09
CA THR A 14 9.73 -11.48 5.75
C THR A 14 11.10 -10.81 5.73
N LEU A 15 11.89 -11.07 4.69
CA LEU A 15 13.23 -10.51 4.52
C LEU A 15 13.24 -9.28 3.59
N HIS A 16 12.17 -8.47 3.58
CA HIS A 16 12.04 -7.31 2.69
C HIS A 16 13.16 -6.28 2.89
N HIS A 17 13.68 -6.14 4.11
CA HIS A 17 14.81 -5.27 4.44
C HIS A 17 16.17 -5.78 3.88
N GLN A 18 16.21 -6.95 3.26
CA GLN A 18 17.42 -7.55 2.68
C GLN A 18 17.42 -7.51 1.14
N MET A 19 16.29 -7.17 0.52
CA MET A 19 16.13 -7.14 -0.93
C MET A 19 15.77 -5.75 -1.40
N ILE A 20 16.59 -5.18 -2.28
CA ILE A 20 16.37 -3.85 -2.84
C ILE A 20 15.26 -3.95 -3.90
N PRO A 21 14.12 -3.26 -3.74
CA PRO A 21 13.11 -3.13 -4.79
C PRO A 21 13.71 -2.48 -6.04
N SER A 22 13.33 -2.95 -7.24
CA SER A 22 13.92 -2.54 -8.52
C SER A 22 13.92 -1.03 -8.79
N GLU A 23 13.00 -0.30 -8.19
CA GLU A 23 12.80 1.13 -8.36
C GLU A 23 13.72 2.00 -7.48
N LEU A 24 14.40 1.40 -6.49
CA LEU A 24 15.26 2.10 -5.53
C LEU A 24 16.75 2.01 -5.89
N THR A 25 17.45 3.10 -5.62
CA THR A 25 18.92 3.09 -5.54
C THR A 25 19.37 2.47 -4.23
N HIS A 26 20.64 2.06 -4.15
CA HIS A 26 21.21 1.53 -2.91
C HIS A 26 21.16 2.56 -1.77
N ASP A 27 21.46 3.82 -2.07
CA ASP A 27 21.47 4.92 -1.10
C ASP A 27 20.05 5.15 -0.53
N GLU A 28 19.04 5.25 -1.39
CA GLU A 28 17.64 5.36 -0.95
C GLU A 28 17.22 4.16 -0.10
N PHE A 29 17.59 2.93 -0.50
CA PHE A 29 17.24 1.73 0.27
C PHE A 29 17.90 1.72 1.65
N SER A 30 19.17 2.14 1.75
CA SER A 30 19.87 2.25 3.03
C SER A 30 19.17 3.22 3.97
N GLU A 31 18.68 4.36 3.48
CA GLU A 31 17.94 5.34 4.29
C GLU A 31 16.55 4.83 4.71
N LEU A 32 15.98 3.88 3.97
CA LEU A 32 14.63 3.33 4.23
C LEU A 32 14.65 2.03 5.05
N THR A 33 15.83 1.46 5.32
CA THR A 33 15.95 0.13 5.95
C THR A 33 15.26 0.05 7.31
N ASP A 34 15.38 1.09 8.15
CA ASP A 34 14.71 1.13 9.45
C ASP A 34 13.18 1.15 9.30
N SER A 35 12.67 1.96 8.38
CA SER A 35 11.23 2.00 8.08
C SER A 35 10.72 0.69 7.50
N ILE A 36 11.50 0.03 6.63
CA ILE A 36 11.14 -1.28 6.06
C ILE A 36 11.05 -2.32 7.18
N THR A 37 12.03 -2.32 8.07
CA THR A 37 12.08 -3.24 9.21
C THR A 37 10.90 -3.04 10.15
N GLU A 38 10.57 -1.79 10.47
CA GLU A 38 9.50 -1.46 11.42
C GLU A 38 8.09 -1.70 10.86
N PHE A 39 7.82 -1.29 9.62
CA PHE A 39 6.46 -1.21 9.09
C PHE A 39 6.12 -2.25 8.04
N HIS A 40 7.12 -2.76 7.34
CA HIS A 40 6.93 -3.64 6.19
C HIS A 40 7.33 -5.09 6.49
N THR A 41 7.55 -5.44 7.77
CA THR A 41 7.84 -6.81 8.20
C THR A 41 6.57 -7.56 8.61
N TYR A 42 6.40 -8.78 8.08
CA TYR A 42 5.25 -9.65 8.39
C TYR A 42 5.70 -11.03 8.86
N GLN A 43 4.87 -11.66 9.69
CA GLN A 43 4.98 -13.08 9.99
C GLN A 43 4.41 -13.89 8.82
N LEU A 44 5.25 -14.70 8.17
CA LEU A 44 4.88 -15.65 7.13
C LEU A 44 4.71 -17.05 7.75
N GLY A 45 3.51 -17.60 7.59
CA GLY A 45 3.23 -19.00 7.83
C GLY A 45 3.03 -19.74 6.49
N PRO A 46 2.93 -21.08 6.52
CA PRO A 46 2.68 -21.88 5.32
C PRO A 46 1.45 -21.40 4.53
N GLY A 47 1.55 -21.38 3.20
CA GLY A 47 0.44 -20.99 2.32
C GLY A 47 0.13 -19.49 2.32
N ARG A 48 1.08 -18.64 2.71
CA ARG A 48 0.98 -17.18 2.63
C ARG A 48 2.14 -16.62 1.82
N CYS A 49 1.90 -15.55 1.09
CA CYS A 49 2.96 -14.82 0.40
C CYS A 49 2.92 -13.33 0.75
N SER A 50 4.07 -12.67 0.56
CA SER A 50 4.27 -11.26 0.82
C SER A 50 5.20 -10.66 -0.24
N SER A 51 5.08 -9.35 -0.46
CA SER A 51 5.92 -8.57 -1.37
C SER A 51 6.03 -7.12 -0.85
N LEU A 52 7.08 -6.42 -1.27
CA LEU A 52 7.32 -4.99 -1.02
C LEU A 52 7.64 -4.32 -2.35
N LEU A 53 6.84 -3.31 -2.72
CA LEU A 53 7.02 -2.53 -3.94
C LEU A 53 7.38 -1.09 -3.59
N ALA A 54 8.16 -0.45 -4.46
CA ALA A 54 8.55 0.94 -4.32
C ALA A 54 8.18 1.75 -5.57
N GLN A 55 7.88 3.04 -5.38
CA GLN A 55 7.65 3.99 -6.47
C GLN A 55 8.27 5.34 -6.12
N ARG A 56 9.16 5.83 -6.99
CA ARG A 56 9.68 7.20 -6.93
C ARG A 56 8.68 8.16 -7.58
N ILE A 57 8.41 9.30 -6.96
CA ILE A 57 7.41 10.29 -7.38
C ILE A 57 8.04 11.68 -7.31
N GLN A 58 7.98 12.45 -8.40
CA GLN A 58 8.50 13.83 -8.47
C GLN A 58 7.51 14.84 -7.87
N SER A 59 7.21 14.68 -6.59
CA SER A 59 6.25 15.48 -5.84
C SER A 59 6.67 15.57 -4.37
N PRO A 60 6.36 16.68 -3.65
CA PRO A 60 6.58 16.75 -2.21
C PRO A 60 5.81 15.67 -1.46
N PRO A 61 6.37 15.11 -0.38
CA PRO A 61 5.76 14.00 0.33
C PRO A 61 4.43 14.38 1.01
N GLU A 62 4.20 15.65 1.32
CA GLU A 62 2.93 16.17 1.83
C GLU A 62 1.82 16.04 0.77
N THR A 63 2.13 16.36 -0.49
CA THR A 63 1.20 16.20 -1.61
C THR A 63 0.84 14.73 -1.80
N VAL A 64 1.85 13.85 -1.79
CA VAL A 64 1.63 12.41 -1.92
C VAL A 64 0.83 11.85 -0.75
N TRP A 65 1.20 12.20 0.48
CA TRP A 65 0.51 11.77 1.69
C TRP A 65 -0.95 12.24 1.72
N SER A 66 -1.25 13.46 1.25
CA SER A 66 -2.62 13.99 1.18
C SER A 66 -3.57 13.12 0.35
N VAL A 67 -3.03 12.35 -0.61
CA VAL A 67 -3.76 11.39 -1.43
C VAL A 67 -3.77 10.01 -0.78
N VAL A 68 -2.61 9.50 -0.35
CA VAL A 68 -2.45 8.14 0.22
C VAL A 68 -3.30 7.95 1.48
N ARG A 69 -3.35 8.96 2.36
CA ARG A 69 -4.10 8.89 3.62
C ARG A 69 -5.62 8.83 3.47
N ARG A 70 -6.17 9.09 2.28
CA ARG A 70 -7.63 9.15 2.04
C ARG A 70 -8.24 7.76 1.99
N PHE A 71 -8.40 7.16 3.17
CA PHE A 71 -9.03 5.86 3.32
C PHE A 71 -10.44 5.81 2.72
N ASP A 72 -11.18 6.91 2.75
CA ASP A 72 -12.53 7.03 2.18
C ASP A 72 -12.56 7.14 0.64
N ARG A 73 -11.43 7.45 -0.02
CA ARG A 73 -11.38 7.69 -1.48
C ARG A 73 -10.22 6.97 -2.17
N PRO A 74 -10.11 5.63 -2.05
CA PRO A 74 -9.05 4.88 -2.71
C PRO A 74 -9.06 5.02 -4.24
N GLN A 75 -10.24 5.23 -4.85
CA GLN A 75 -10.42 5.40 -6.30
C GLN A 75 -9.63 6.58 -6.89
N ILE A 76 -9.18 7.52 -6.05
CA ILE A 76 -8.31 8.62 -6.48
C ILE A 76 -7.10 8.03 -7.19
N TYR A 77 -6.38 7.10 -6.56
CA TYR A 77 -5.15 6.53 -7.14
C TYR A 77 -5.20 5.02 -7.41
N LYS A 78 -6.10 4.26 -6.77
CA LYS A 78 -6.25 2.84 -7.05
C LYS A 78 -7.07 2.62 -8.32
N HIS A 79 -6.66 1.64 -9.11
CA HIS A 79 -7.39 1.13 -10.27
C HIS A 79 -8.48 0.16 -9.82
N PHE A 80 -9.35 -0.16 -10.77
CA PHE A 80 -10.37 -1.21 -10.62
C PHE A 80 -11.41 -0.96 -9.52
N ILE A 81 -11.52 0.25 -8.99
CA ILE A 81 -12.56 0.64 -8.04
C ILE A 81 -13.67 1.37 -8.80
N LYS A 82 -14.88 0.79 -8.78
CA LYS A 82 -16.09 1.40 -9.33
C LYS A 82 -16.64 2.46 -8.38
N ARG A 83 -16.73 2.13 -7.08
CA ARG A 83 -17.13 3.07 -6.02
C ARG A 83 -16.54 2.63 -4.68
N CYS A 84 -16.44 3.59 -3.78
CA CYS A 84 -16.12 3.34 -2.38
C CYS A 84 -17.14 4.08 -1.51
N SER A 85 -17.67 3.41 -0.50
CA SER A 85 -18.56 3.99 0.50
C SER A 85 -18.02 3.74 1.90
N VAL A 86 -18.39 4.63 2.81
CA VAL A 86 -18.09 4.58 4.24
C VAL A 86 -19.40 4.69 5.02
N GLU A 87 -19.36 4.35 6.31
CA GLU A 87 -20.53 4.45 7.19
C GLU A 87 -21.00 5.91 7.36
N GLU A 88 -22.28 6.09 7.71
CA GLU A 88 -22.81 7.42 8.04
C GLU A 88 -22.10 7.98 9.27
N GLY A 89 -21.76 9.27 9.25
CA GLY A 89 -20.94 9.87 10.31
C GLY A 89 -19.48 9.41 10.30
N PHE A 90 -18.96 8.96 9.15
CA PHE A 90 -17.57 8.54 9.02
C PHE A 90 -16.58 9.57 9.53
N GLU A 91 -15.67 9.10 10.39
CA GLU A 91 -14.47 9.81 10.79
C GLU A 91 -13.26 8.93 10.47
N MET A 92 -12.19 9.57 10.00
CA MET A 92 -10.98 8.88 9.61
C MET A 92 -10.13 8.55 10.85
N ARG A 93 -10.35 7.37 11.42
CA ARG A 93 -9.65 6.85 12.60
C ARG A 93 -9.40 5.35 12.47
N VAL A 94 -8.35 4.85 13.11
CA VAL A 94 -8.07 3.40 13.16
C VAL A 94 -9.31 2.63 13.63
N GLY A 95 -9.59 1.52 12.95
CA GLY A 95 -10.76 0.67 13.17
C GLY A 95 -11.98 1.02 12.32
N CYS A 96 -12.02 2.18 11.64
CA CYS A 96 -13.09 2.48 10.70
C CYS A 96 -13.06 1.54 9.49
N THR A 97 -14.21 1.39 8.83
CA THR A 97 -14.33 0.52 7.66
C THR A 97 -14.81 1.26 6.41
N ARG A 98 -14.42 0.73 5.25
CA ARG A 98 -14.93 1.13 3.95
C ARG A 98 -15.42 -0.09 3.18
N TYR A 99 -16.36 0.14 2.28
CA TYR A 99 -16.87 -0.84 1.34
C TYR A 99 -16.44 -0.41 -0.07
N VAL A 100 -15.77 -1.29 -0.78
CA VAL A 100 -15.22 -1.05 -2.12
C VAL A 100 -15.93 -1.98 -3.09
N ASP A 101 -16.55 -1.41 -4.13
CA ASP A 101 -17.04 -2.20 -5.26
C ASP A 101 -15.99 -2.15 -6.37
N VAL A 102 -15.63 -3.33 -6.87
CA VAL A 102 -14.62 -3.51 -7.92
C VAL A 102 -15.29 -3.46 -9.30
N ILE A 103 -14.55 -3.04 -10.33
CA ILE A 103 -15.07 -3.02 -11.71
C ILE A 103 -15.37 -4.45 -12.18
N SER A 104 -16.51 -4.62 -12.87
CA SER A 104 -16.96 -5.91 -13.43
C SER A 104 -15.95 -6.50 -14.41
N GLY A 105 -15.80 -7.83 -14.41
CA GLY A 105 -14.85 -8.55 -15.27
C GLY A 105 -13.55 -8.95 -14.57
N LEU A 106 -13.39 -8.56 -13.31
CA LEU A 106 -12.39 -9.11 -12.40
C LEU A 106 -13.00 -10.21 -11.52
N PRO A 107 -12.18 -11.11 -10.93
CA PRO A 107 -12.66 -12.17 -10.03
C PRO A 107 -13.27 -11.67 -8.70
N ALA A 108 -13.39 -10.35 -8.51
CA ALA A 108 -13.83 -9.72 -7.28
C ALA A 108 -14.98 -8.74 -7.56
N ASN A 109 -15.97 -8.74 -6.67
CA ASN A 109 -17.14 -7.85 -6.78
C ASN A 109 -17.13 -6.79 -5.69
N THR A 110 -16.87 -7.18 -4.44
CA THR A 110 -16.90 -6.29 -3.27
C THR A 110 -15.78 -6.61 -2.29
N SER A 111 -15.30 -5.60 -1.55
CA SER A 111 -14.29 -5.72 -0.49
C SER A 111 -14.69 -4.85 0.70
N ARG A 112 -14.71 -5.44 1.90
CA ARG A 112 -14.88 -4.73 3.17
C ARG A 112 -13.52 -4.61 3.85
N GLU A 113 -13.06 -3.39 4.00
CA GLU A 113 -11.70 -3.09 4.43
C GLU A 113 -11.73 -2.29 5.73
N ARG A 114 -10.79 -2.58 6.62
CA ARG A 114 -10.61 -1.88 7.90
C ARG A 114 -9.28 -1.14 7.89
N LEU A 115 -9.30 0.11 8.33
CA LEU A 115 -8.09 0.90 8.56
C LEU A 115 -7.40 0.40 9.83
N ASP A 116 -6.20 -0.17 9.70
CA ASP A 116 -5.45 -0.72 10.83
C ASP A 116 -4.41 0.27 11.39
N LEU A 117 -3.88 1.14 10.53
CA LEU A 117 -2.83 2.10 10.88
C LEU A 117 -3.12 3.43 10.17
N LEU A 118 -2.94 4.54 10.89
CA LEU A 118 -2.92 5.88 10.35
C LEU A 118 -2.07 6.78 11.25
N ASP A 119 -0.88 7.12 10.78
CA ASP A 119 0.06 8.01 11.44
C ASP A 119 0.42 9.14 10.46
N ASP A 120 -0.10 10.33 10.73
CA ASP A 120 0.11 11.51 9.88
C ASP A 120 1.51 12.11 10.03
N GLU A 121 2.15 11.95 11.19
CA GLU A 121 3.48 12.48 11.46
C GLU A 121 4.54 11.66 10.73
N ARG A 122 4.41 10.33 10.80
CA ARG A 122 5.33 9.37 10.17
C ARG A 122 4.90 8.97 8.75
N ARG A 123 3.72 9.44 8.30
CA ARG A 123 3.12 9.18 6.98
C ARG A 123 2.97 7.69 6.67
N VAL A 124 2.35 6.98 7.61
CA VAL A 124 2.11 5.54 7.55
C VAL A 124 0.62 5.26 7.58
N THR A 125 0.13 4.48 6.62
CA THR A 125 -1.25 3.97 6.64
C THR A 125 -1.24 2.48 6.34
N GLY A 126 -2.21 1.76 6.88
CA GLY A 126 -2.35 0.33 6.62
C GLY A 126 -3.78 -0.12 6.74
N PHE A 127 -4.15 -1.14 5.98
CA PHE A 127 -5.49 -1.70 6.00
C PHE A 127 -5.47 -3.21 5.84
N SER A 128 -6.51 -3.86 6.35
CA SER A 128 -6.77 -5.26 6.13
C SER A 128 -8.10 -5.46 5.44
N ILE A 129 -8.19 -6.45 4.57
CA ILE A 129 -9.46 -6.90 4.04
C ILE A 129 -10.10 -7.85 5.05
N THR A 130 -11.29 -7.49 5.51
CA THR A 130 -12.04 -8.19 6.58
C THR A 130 -13.21 -9.01 6.06
N GLY A 131 -13.55 -8.87 4.77
CA GLY A 131 -14.59 -9.63 4.11
C GLY A 131 -14.84 -9.10 2.70
N GLY A 132 -15.77 -9.73 1.98
CA GLY A 132 -16.09 -9.40 0.60
C GLY A 132 -16.00 -10.61 -0.32
N GLU A 133 -16.26 -10.36 -1.60
CA GLU A 133 -16.20 -11.36 -2.67
C GLU A 133 -14.89 -11.18 -3.44
N HIS A 134 -13.81 -11.79 -2.95
CA HIS A 134 -12.51 -11.86 -3.61
C HIS A 134 -11.70 -13.04 -3.08
N ARG A 135 -10.62 -13.40 -3.78
CA ARG A 135 -9.75 -14.53 -3.40
C ARG A 135 -8.65 -14.16 -2.39
N LEU A 136 -8.38 -12.86 -2.22
CA LEU A 136 -7.31 -12.33 -1.34
C LEU A 136 -7.68 -12.40 0.16
N ARG A 137 -7.78 -13.60 0.73
CA ARG A 137 -8.09 -13.79 2.15
C ARG A 137 -6.94 -13.32 3.04
N ASN A 138 -7.29 -12.75 4.19
CA ASN A 138 -6.35 -12.22 5.18
C ASN A 138 -5.29 -11.27 4.59
N TYR A 139 -5.67 -10.54 3.54
CA TYR A 139 -4.85 -9.50 2.94
C TYR A 139 -4.66 -8.36 3.93
N LYS A 140 -3.41 -8.02 4.21
CA LYS A 140 -3.00 -6.85 4.98
C LYS A 140 -1.96 -6.08 4.20
N SER A 141 -2.13 -4.78 4.07
CA SER A 141 -1.19 -3.90 3.37
C SER A 141 -0.77 -2.73 4.25
N VAL A 142 0.48 -2.28 4.07
CA VAL A 142 1.05 -1.10 4.70
C VAL A 142 1.67 -0.23 3.60
N THR A 143 1.38 1.07 3.66
CA THR A 143 1.94 2.09 2.78
C THR A 143 2.65 3.15 3.62
N THR A 144 3.90 3.47 3.27
CA THR A 144 4.69 4.53 3.90
C THR A 144 5.20 5.51 2.84
N VAL A 145 5.34 6.79 3.22
CA VAL A 145 5.72 7.88 2.30
C VAL A 145 6.95 8.63 2.81
N HIS A 146 8.02 8.65 2.02
CA HIS A 146 9.34 9.13 2.41
C HIS A 146 9.81 10.27 1.52
N GLY A 147 10.15 11.40 2.11
CA GLY A 147 10.70 12.55 1.38
C GLY A 147 12.21 12.44 1.22
N PHE A 148 12.70 12.76 0.04
CA PHE A 148 14.13 12.88 -0.27
C PHE A 148 14.43 14.24 -0.85
N GLU A 149 15.59 14.79 -0.49
CA GLU A 149 16.11 16.02 -1.05
C GLU A 149 17.60 15.87 -1.35
N ARG A 150 18.00 16.05 -2.61
CA ARG A 150 19.41 16.12 -3.04
C ARG A 150 19.54 17.18 -4.11
N ASP A 151 20.59 18.00 -4.04
CA ASP A 151 20.89 19.06 -5.02
C ASP A 151 19.71 19.99 -5.34
N GLY A 152 18.91 20.34 -4.33
CA GLY A 152 17.72 21.19 -4.46
C GLY A 152 16.54 20.53 -5.20
N ARG A 153 16.63 19.22 -5.49
CA ARG A 153 15.52 18.43 -6.04
C ARG A 153 14.86 17.65 -4.92
N ILE A 154 13.56 17.83 -4.79
CA ILE A 154 12.71 17.08 -3.85
C ILE A 154 11.95 16.02 -4.63
N TRP A 155 12.00 14.79 -4.13
CA TRP A 155 11.13 13.71 -4.57
C TRP A 155 10.64 12.89 -3.40
N THR A 156 9.68 12.02 -3.67
CA THR A 156 9.11 11.12 -2.70
C THR A 156 9.33 9.68 -3.13
N VAL A 157 9.61 8.79 -2.18
CA VAL A 157 9.53 7.35 -2.35
C VAL A 157 8.31 6.84 -1.58
N VAL A 158 7.42 6.14 -2.26
CA VAL A 158 6.32 5.40 -1.64
C VAL A 158 6.68 3.93 -1.59
N LEU A 159 6.54 3.33 -0.42
CA LEU A 159 6.65 1.89 -0.23
C LEU A 159 5.26 1.32 0.06
N GLU A 160 4.85 0.29 -0.68
CA GLU A 160 3.62 -0.47 -0.39
C GLU A 160 3.97 -1.96 -0.30
N SER A 161 3.76 -2.56 0.87
CA SER A 161 3.92 -4.00 1.08
C SER A 161 2.60 -4.63 1.47
N TYR A 162 2.53 -5.95 1.31
CA TYR A 162 1.38 -6.71 1.77
C TYR A 162 1.78 -8.12 2.20
N VAL A 163 0.87 -8.77 2.93
CA VAL A 163 0.84 -10.21 3.14
C VAL A 163 -0.56 -10.72 2.85
N VAL A 164 -0.68 -11.91 2.25
CA VAL A 164 -1.96 -12.51 1.86
C VAL A 164 -1.87 -14.03 1.87
N ASP A 165 -3.02 -14.69 2.08
CA ASP A 165 -3.11 -16.13 1.93
C ASP A 165 -3.15 -16.51 0.45
N VAL A 166 -2.48 -17.60 0.11
CA VAL A 166 -2.52 -18.22 -1.21
C VAL A 166 -3.85 -18.95 -1.36
N PRO A 167 -4.69 -18.60 -2.34
CA PRO A 167 -5.95 -19.29 -2.56
C PRO A 167 -5.71 -20.77 -2.92
N GLU A 168 -6.63 -21.63 -2.50
CA GLU A 168 -6.61 -23.04 -2.91
C GLU A 168 -6.57 -23.15 -4.44
N GLY A 169 -5.68 -24.02 -4.93
CA GLY A 169 -5.43 -24.22 -6.37
C GLY A 169 -4.52 -23.19 -7.03
N ASN A 170 -3.97 -22.22 -6.29
CA ASN A 170 -2.97 -21.28 -6.79
C ASN A 170 -1.58 -21.54 -6.21
N THR A 171 -0.56 -21.15 -6.96
CA THR A 171 0.81 -21.05 -6.46
C THR A 171 1.03 -19.72 -5.74
N GLU A 172 2.06 -19.66 -4.89
CA GLU A 172 2.53 -18.40 -4.31
C GLU A 172 2.92 -17.38 -5.39
N GLU A 173 3.56 -17.85 -6.47
CA GLU A 173 4.01 -17.02 -7.58
C GLU A 173 2.85 -16.37 -8.32
N ASP A 174 1.80 -17.12 -8.66
CA ASP A 174 0.62 -16.57 -9.33
C ASP A 174 -0.10 -15.53 -8.46
N THR A 175 -0.22 -15.83 -7.16
CA THR A 175 -0.86 -14.94 -6.19
C THR A 175 -0.05 -13.66 -6.03
N ARG A 176 1.28 -13.77 -5.93
CA ARG A 176 2.20 -12.65 -5.83
C ARG A 176 2.17 -11.81 -7.09
N LEU A 177 2.28 -12.42 -8.27
CA LEU A 177 2.23 -11.74 -9.57
C LEU A 177 0.95 -10.92 -9.73
N PHE A 178 -0.20 -11.49 -9.36
CA PHE A 178 -1.47 -10.78 -9.41
C PHE A 178 -1.50 -9.55 -8.49
N ALA A 179 -1.15 -9.72 -7.22
CA ALA A 179 -1.16 -8.64 -6.24
C ALA A 179 -0.12 -7.55 -6.55
N ASP A 180 1.11 -7.94 -6.91
CA ASP A 180 2.18 -7.04 -7.33
C ASP A 180 1.77 -6.21 -8.54
N THR A 181 1.12 -6.82 -9.53
CA THR A 181 0.64 -6.10 -10.72
C THR A 181 -0.38 -5.02 -10.35
N VAL A 182 -1.34 -5.35 -9.48
CA VAL A 182 -2.36 -4.39 -9.03
C VAL A 182 -1.72 -3.24 -8.24
N ILE A 183 -0.81 -3.52 -7.30
CA ILE A 183 -0.12 -2.50 -6.52
C ILE A 183 0.74 -1.62 -7.42
N LYS A 184 1.52 -2.21 -8.33
CA LYS A 184 2.36 -1.47 -9.27
C LYS A 184 1.56 -0.48 -10.11
N LEU A 185 0.42 -0.90 -10.67
CA LEU A 185 -0.46 -0.01 -11.43
C LEU A 185 -1.00 1.12 -10.54
N ASN A 186 -1.42 0.82 -9.31
CA ASN A 186 -1.91 1.83 -8.37
C ASN A 186 -0.84 2.88 -8.05
N LEU A 187 0.40 2.44 -7.78
CA LEU A 187 1.53 3.33 -7.49
C LEU A 187 1.89 4.21 -8.69
N GLN A 188 1.82 3.68 -9.92
CA GLN A 188 2.02 4.47 -11.14
C GLN A 188 0.95 5.56 -11.33
N LYS A 189 -0.32 5.24 -11.04
CA LYS A 189 -1.40 6.23 -11.07
C LYS A 189 -1.27 7.26 -9.94
N LEU A 190 -0.84 6.85 -8.75
CA LEU A 190 -0.51 7.76 -7.65
C LEU A 190 0.56 8.76 -8.07
N ALA A 191 1.65 8.28 -8.67
CA ALA A 191 2.73 9.13 -9.19
C ALA A 191 2.16 10.15 -10.19
N SER A 192 1.43 9.69 -11.20
CA SER A 192 0.86 10.53 -12.25
C SER A 192 -0.04 11.66 -11.70
N ILE A 193 -0.90 11.34 -10.73
CA ILE A 193 -1.83 12.32 -10.13
C ILE A 193 -1.09 13.34 -9.27
N THR A 194 -0.20 12.87 -8.40
CA THR A 194 0.47 13.74 -7.41
C THR A 194 1.56 14.61 -8.04
N GLU A 195 2.19 14.16 -9.13
CA GLU A 195 3.07 15.01 -9.96
C GLU A 195 2.26 16.07 -10.69
N GLY A 196 1.07 15.72 -11.22
CA GLY A 196 0.14 16.67 -11.83
C GLY A 196 -0.32 17.77 -10.85
N MET A 197 -0.65 17.41 -9.61
CA MET A 197 -1.03 18.36 -8.55
C MET A 197 0.09 19.35 -8.23
N SER A 198 1.33 18.86 -8.16
CA SER A 198 2.50 19.69 -7.87
C SER A 198 2.84 20.67 -8.98
N ARG A 199 2.62 20.29 -10.25
CA ARG A 199 2.79 21.21 -11.39
C ARG A 199 1.77 22.34 -11.36
N SER A 200 0.48 22.02 -11.17
CA SER A 200 -0.59 23.02 -11.10
C SER A 200 -0.42 24.01 -9.94
N SER A 201 0.15 23.56 -8.81
CA SER A 201 0.41 24.42 -7.65
C SER A 201 1.54 25.42 -7.89
N ARG A 202 2.49 25.10 -8.78
CA ARG A 202 3.57 26.03 -9.18
C ARG A 202 3.09 27.08 -10.19
N ASP A 203 2.21 26.69 -11.11
CA ASP A 203 1.69 27.60 -12.15
C ASP A 203 0.62 28.58 -11.62
N GLY A 204 -0.09 28.24 -10.53
CA GLY A 204 -1.10 29.11 -9.91
C GLY A 204 -0.56 30.25 -9.02
N GLY A 205 0.77 30.40 -8.91
CA GLY A 205 1.43 31.39 -8.04
C GLY A 205 1.71 32.75 -8.69
N ASN A 206 1.37 32.97 -9.95
CA ASN A 206 1.61 34.25 -10.64
C ASN A 206 0.29 35.03 -10.77
N PRO A 207 0.12 36.20 -10.12
CA PRO A 207 -1.06 37.03 -10.39
C PRO A 207 -1.00 37.54 -11.83
N PRO A 208 -2.15 37.78 -12.49
CA PRO A 208 -2.15 38.44 -13.78
C PRO A 208 -1.53 39.82 -13.61
N VAL A 209 -0.47 40.09 -14.38
CA VAL A 209 0.07 41.43 -14.55
C VAL A 209 -1.04 42.23 -15.24
N MET A 210 -1.66 43.16 -14.50
CA MET A 210 -2.47 44.22 -15.09
C MET A 210 -1.59 45.20 -15.83
#